data_AF-A0A3N5S008-F1
#
_entry.id   AF-A0A3N5S008-F1
#
_cell.length_a   1.000
_cell.length_b   1.000
_cell.length_c   1.000
_cell.angle_alpha   90.00
_cell.angle_beta   90.00
_cell.angle_gamma   90.00
#
_symmetry.space_group_name_H-M   'P 1'
#
loop_
_entity.id
_entity.type
_entity.pdbx_description
1 polymer ?
#
loop_
_entity_poly.entity_id
_entity_poly.type
_entity_poly.pdbx_seq_one_letter_code
_entity_poly.pdbx_strand_id
1 'polypeptide(L)'
;MTSPIRIGVILQSGFLLLCAICHVAQAEDWPGWRGPRGDGSSTETTVPETWNGATGENVLWKTTIPGEGHGSPAVSGDRVYLVSCLVESLERVLVCVDRLTGKIVWKKTVVRCPLEVKHQLNSYA
;
A
#
# COMPACT_ATOMS: atom_id res chain seq x y z
N MET A 1 5.90 -54.52 40.38
CA MET A 1 6.04 -54.16 38.94
C MET A 1 5.08 -53.02 38.68
N THR A 2 5.55 -51.78 38.80
CA THR A 2 4.76 -50.54 38.68
C THR A 2 5.39 -49.67 37.60
N SER A 3 4.63 -49.39 36.55
CA SER A 3 5.04 -48.54 35.42
C SER A 3 4.80 -47.07 35.76
N PRO A 4 5.77 -46.15 35.56
CA PRO A 4 5.55 -44.73 35.80
C PRO A 4 4.84 -44.10 34.60
N ILE A 5 3.75 -43.38 34.90
CA ILE A 5 3.00 -42.54 33.96
C ILE A 5 3.92 -41.41 33.48
N ARG A 6 4.09 -41.29 32.16
CA ARG A 6 4.88 -40.23 31.51
C ARG A 6 4.12 -38.89 31.57
N ILE A 7 4.41 -38.08 32.58
CA ILE A 7 3.87 -36.71 32.76
C ILE A 7 4.48 -35.69 31.77
N GLY A 8 5.50 -36.06 30.99
CA GLY A 8 6.30 -35.12 30.18
C GLY A 8 5.73 -34.65 28.84
N VAL A 9 4.58 -35.14 28.37
CA VAL A 9 4.10 -34.85 26.99
C VAL A 9 3.06 -33.72 26.93
N ILE A 10 2.47 -33.35 28.08
CA ILE A 10 1.37 -32.37 28.10
C ILE A 10 1.89 -30.92 28.01
N LEU A 11 3.10 -30.64 28.52
CA LEU A 11 3.64 -29.26 28.52
C LEU A 11 4.13 -28.75 27.16
N GLN A 12 4.57 -29.62 26.24
CA GLN A 12 5.01 -29.20 24.89
C GLN A 12 3.84 -28.92 23.94
N SER A 13 2.68 -29.51 24.22
CA SER A 13 1.49 -29.38 23.36
C SER A 13 0.77 -28.03 23.53
N GLY A 14 0.96 -27.36 24.68
CA GLY A 14 0.37 -26.04 24.95
C GLY A 14 1.10 -24.87 24.26
N PHE A 15 2.41 -25.00 24.02
CA PHE A 15 3.22 -23.94 23.40
C PHE A 15 2.99 -23.83 21.89
N LEU A 16 2.71 -24.96 21.21
CA LEU A 16 2.40 -25.00 19.78
C LEU A 16 0.99 -24.50 19.44
N LEU A 17 0.06 -24.51 20.38
CA LEU A 17 -1.31 -24.03 20.17
C LEU A 17 -1.45 -22.50 20.36
N LEU A 18 -0.51 -21.86 21.07
CA LEU A 18 -0.58 -20.43 21.38
C LEU A 18 -0.05 -19.52 20.25
N CYS A 19 0.69 -20.07 19.27
CA CYS A 19 1.18 -19.30 18.11
C CYS A 19 0.16 -19.14 16.97
N ALA A 20 -1.04 -19.74 17.08
CA ALA A 20 -1.96 -19.87 15.95
C ALA A 20 -2.95 -18.70 15.75
N ILE A 21 -2.88 -17.64 16.56
CA ILE A 21 -3.86 -16.53 16.49
C ILE A 21 -3.15 -15.17 16.35
N CYS A 22 -2.29 -15.04 15.33
CA CYS A 22 -2.00 -13.72 14.78
C CYS A 22 -3.09 -13.42 13.74
N HIS A 23 -4.15 -12.72 14.15
CA HIS A 23 -5.03 -12.08 13.18
C HIS A 23 -4.21 -11.02 12.43
N VAL A 24 -3.77 -11.37 11.22
CA VAL A 24 -3.25 -10.39 10.28
C VAL A 24 -4.45 -9.55 9.86
N ALA A 25 -4.49 -8.30 10.30
CA ALA A 25 -5.48 -7.35 9.80
C ALA A 25 -5.26 -7.19 8.28
N GLN A 26 -6.16 -7.74 7.47
CA GLN A 26 -6.16 -7.56 6.03
C GLN A 26 -7.06 -6.37 5.69
N ALA A 27 -6.45 -5.26 5.32
CA ALA A 27 -7.16 -4.14 4.70
C ALA A 27 -7.63 -4.55 3.28
N GLU A 28 -8.74 -3.97 2.82
CA GLU A 28 -9.22 -4.19 1.45
C GLU A 28 -8.31 -3.53 0.40
N ASP A 29 -8.22 -4.15 -0.78
CA ASP A 29 -7.56 -3.55 -1.93
C ASP A 29 -8.37 -2.36 -2.48
N TRP A 30 -7.67 -1.39 -3.06
CA TRP A 30 -8.26 -0.21 -3.68
C TRP A 30 -7.80 -0.09 -5.14
N PRO A 31 -8.33 -0.91 -6.05
CA PRO A 31 -7.73 -1.12 -7.37
C PRO A 31 -7.83 0.07 -8.33
N GLY A 32 -8.62 1.10 -8.01
CA GLY A 32 -8.78 2.26 -8.88
C GLY A 32 -9.65 3.38 -8.30
N TRP A 33 -10.00 4.35 -9.17
CA TRP A 33 -10.85 5.47 -8.79
C TRP A 33 -12.15 4.98 -8.18
N ARG A 34 -12.49 5.53 -7.00
CA ARG A 34 -13.67 5.14 -6.18
C ARG A 34 -13.65 3.69 -5.64
N GLY A 35 -12.50 3.02 -5.66
CA GLY A 35 -12.28 1.79 -4.90
C GLY A 35 -12.96 0.55 -5.48
N PRO A 36 -12.98 -0.56 -4.72
CA PRO A 36 -13.38 -1.88 -5.23
C PRO A 36 -14.85 -1.95 -5.63
N ARG A 37 -15.69 -1.06 -5.09
CA ARG A 37 -17.13 -0.97 -5.37
C ARG A 37 -17.49 0.16 -6.34
N GLY A 38 -16.53 1.04 -6.69
CA GLY A 38 -16.76 2.19 -7.56
C GLY A 38 -17.63 3.30 -6.94
N ASP A 39 -17.93 3.23 -5.65
CA ASP A 39 -18.77 4.19 -4.92
C ASP A 39 -17.95 5.18 -4.07
N GLY A 40 -16.67 4.88 -3.81
CA GLY A 40 -15.79 5.67 -2.96
C GLY A 40 -15.95 5.42 -1.46
N SER A 41 -16.65 4.35 -1.06
CA SER A 41 -16.81 3.96 0.34
C SER A 41 -15.67 3.05 0.82
N SER A 42 -15.40 3.05 2.12
CA SER A 42 -14.54 2.07 2.81
C SER A 42 -15.32 1.48 3.99
N THR A 43 -15.06 0.21 4.32
CA THR A 43 -15.65 -0.46 5.50
C THR A 43 -14.82 -0.30 6.77
N GLU A 44 -13.67 0.36 6.70
CA GLU A 44 -12.79 0.58 7.85
C GLU A 44 -13.43 1.52 8.88
N THR A 45 -13.45 1.11 10.14
CA THR A 45 -14.14 1.84 11.21
C THR A 45 -13.19 2.64 12.11
N THR A 46 -11.92 2.25 12.18
CA THR A 46 -10.93 2.80 13.13
C THR A 46 -9.87 3.59 12.38
N VAL A 47 -10.31 4.60 11.62
CA VAL A 47 -9.44 5.48 10.82
C VAL A 47 -9.09 6.75 11.62
N PRO A 48 -7.89 7.33 11.42
CA PRO A 48 -7.54 8.60 12.08
C PRO A 48 -8.44 9.74 11.59
N GLU A 49 -9.11 10.42 12.52
CA GLU A 49 -9.99 11.56 12.21
C GLU A 49 -9.23 12.88 12.02
N THR A 50 -8.03 12.98 12.61
CA THR A 50 -7.13 14.12 12.42
C THR A 50 -5.86 13.65 11.73
N TRP A 51 -5.26 14.51 10.89
CA TRP A 51 -3.93 14.29 10.34
C TRP A 51 -3.33 15.63 9.91
N ASN A 52 -2.00 15.68 9.85
CA ASN A 52 -1.30 16.89 9.43
C ASN A 52 -0.09 16.53 8.55
N GLY A 53 -0.18 16.85 7.26
CA GLY A 53 0.87 16.56 6.29
C GLY A 53 2.14 17.42 6.40
N ALA A 54 2.12 18.48 7.21
CA ALA A 54 3.27 19.36 7.47
C ALA A 54 4.03 18.96 8.75
N THR A 55 3.31 18.64 9.83
CA THR A 55 3.92 18.19 11.10
C THR A 55 4.18 16.68 11.14
N GLY A 56 3.44 15.90 10.34
CA GLY A 56 3.49 14.44 10.32
C GLY A 56 2.51 13.75 11.29
N GLU A 57 1.63 14.50 11.97
CA GLU A 57 0.61 13.92 12.83
C GLU A 57 -0.27 12.91 12.06
N ASN A 58 -0.38 11.69 12.60
CA ASN A 58 -1.12 10.57 12.00
C ASN A 58 -0.72 10.23 10.54
N VAL A 59 0.51 10.55 10.14
CA VAL A 59 1.09 10.18 8.83
C VAL A 59 2.12 9.07 9.03
N LEU A 60 1.86 7.88 8.50
CA LEU A 60 2.80 6.74 8.59
C LEU A 60 4.07 6.96 7.76
N TRP A 61 3.93 7.49 6.56
CA TRP A 61 5.04 7.81 5.67
C TRP A 61 4.63 8.86 4.65
N LYS A 62 5.64 9.53 4.08
CA LYS A 62 5.48 10.50 3.00
C LYS A 62 6.63 10.32 2.03
N THR A 63 6.30 10.23 0.75
CA THR A 63 7.27 9.91 -0.30
C THR A 63 7.10 10.88 -1.45
N THR A 64 8.19 11.57 -1.80
CA THR A 64 8.23 12.39 -3.01
C THR A 64 8.19 11.47 -4.23
N ILE A 65 7.13 11.59 -5.03
CA ILE A 65 7.00 10.86 -6.30
C ILE A 65 7.72 11.66 -7.39
N PRO A 66 8.56 11.04 -8.22
CA PRO A 66 9.26 11.74 -9.29
C PRO A 66 8.28 12.14 -10.40
N GLY A 67 8.51 13.31 -11.01
CA GLY A 67 7.70 13.82 -12.11
C GLY A 67 6.39 14.45 -11.66
N GLU A 68 5.47 14.59 -12.60
CA GLU A 68 4.15 15.21 -12.41
C GLU A 68 3.04 14.22 -12.75
N GLY A 69 1.97 14.18 -11.94
CA GLY A 69 0.81 13.34 -12.21
C GLY A 69 -0.36 13.62 -11.28
N HIS A 70 -1.58 13.53 -11.80
CA HIS A 70 -2.83 13.72 -11.04
C HIS A 70 -3.63 12.41 -10.89
N GLY A 71 -3.09 11.28 -11.36
CA GLY A 71 -3.75 9.99 -11.28
C GLY A 71 -3.96 9.55 -9.84
N SER A 72 -5.12 8.95 -9.56
CA SER A 72 -5.41 8.39 -8.25
C SER A 72 -4.54 7.15 -7.98
N PRO A 73 -4.03 6.95 -6.75
CA PRO A 73 -3.29 5.76 -6.42
C PRO A 73 -4.20 4.52 -6.49
N ALA A 74 -3.64 3.42 -6.98
CA ALA A 74 -4.24 2.09 -6.86
C ALA A 74 -3.48 1.28 -5.81
N VAL A 75 -4.18 0.59 -4.92
CA VAL A 75 -3.60 -0.26 -3.88
C VAL A 75 -3.96 -1.71 -4.19
N SER A 76 -2.95 -2.58 -4.24
CA SER A 76 -3.17 -4.02 -4.27
C SER A 76 -2.14 -4.75 -3.41
N GLY A 77 -2.62 -5.47 -2.39
CA GLY A 77 -1.81 -6.05 -1.33
C GLY A 77 -0.90 -5.00 -0.69
N ASP A 78 0.40 -5.30 -0.64
CA ASP A 78 1.41 -4.40 -0.04
C ASP A 78 2.00 -3.39 -1.02
N ARG A 79 1.31 -3.08 -2.11
CA ARG A 79 1.80 -2.19 -3.18
C ARG A 79 0.81 -1.07 -3.47
N VAL A 80 1.36 0.12 -3.63
CA VAL A 80 0.67 1.31 -4.12
C VAL A 80 1.24 1.66 -5.49
N TYR A 81 0.38 1.87 -6.47
CA TYR A 81 0.73 2.17 -7.85
C TYR A 81 0.24 3.56 -8.24
N LEU A 82 1.12 4.34 -8.87
CA LEU A 82 0.82 5.68 -9.35
C LEU A 82 1.34 5.85 -10.78
N VAL A 83 0.62 6.63 -11.58
CA VAL A 83 1.11 7.13 -12.87
C VAL A 83 1.77 8.49 -12.67
N SER A 84 2.89 8.70 -13.33
CA SER A 84 3.61 9.98 -13.33
C SER A 84 4.25 10.24 -14.69
N CYS A 85 4.60 11.49 -14.97
CA CYS A 85 5.32 11.90 -16.16
C CYS A 85 6.63 12.60 -15.78
N LEU A 86 7.75 12.07 -16.27
CA LEU A 86 9.05 12.74 -16.23
C LEU A 86 9.13 13.68 -17.44
N VAL A 87 8.79 14.96 -17.23
CA VAL A 87 8.65 15.95 -18.30
C VAL A 87 9.95 16.13 -19.09
N GLU A 88 11.10 16.20 -18.40
CA GLU A 88 12.41 16.41 -19.03
C GLU A 88 12.81 15.27 -19.98
N SER A 89 12.47 14.03 -19.64
CA SER A 89 12.81 12.84 -20.45
C SER A 89 11.69 12.37 -21.36
N LEU A 90 10.52 13.04 -21.35
CA LEU A 90 9.33 12.71 -22.13
C LEU A 90 8.77 11.31 -21.84
N GLU A 91 8.87 10.87 -20.59
CA GLU A 91 8.48 9.51 -20.17
C GLU A 91 7.23 9.52 -19.29
N ARG A 92 6.20 8.76 -19.67
CA ARG A 92 5.14 8.37 -18.74
C ARG A 92 5.56 7.08 -18.04
N VAL A 93 5.57 7.12 -16.72
CA VAL A 93 6.10 6.07 -15.85
C VAL A 93 5.02 5.54 -14.92
N LEU A 94 5.06 4.23 -14.68
CA LEU A 94 4.34 3.58 -13.59
C LEU A 94 5.30 3.47 -12.40
N VAL A 95 4.90 4.00 -11.25
CA VAL A 95 5.66 3.98 -10.01
C VAL A 95 5.00 3.00 -9.05
N CYS A 96 5.80 2.13 -8.46
CA CYS A 96 5.37 1.18 -7.44
C CYS A 96 6.03 1.52 -6.11
N VAL A 97 5.20 1.66 -5.07
CA VAL A 97 5.58 2.03 -3.72
C VAL A 97 5.17 0.91 -2.78
N ASP A 98 6.03 0.59 -1.82
CA ASP A 98 5.72 -0.33 -0.75
C ASP A 98 4.71 0.32 0.22
N ARG A 99 3.56 -0.32 0.43
CA ARG A 99 2.44 0.24 1.20
C ARG A 99 2.79 0.48 2.67
N LEU A 100 3.68 -0.34 3.23
CA LEU A 100 4.00 -0.30 4.66
C LEU A 100 5.08 0.75 4.95
N THR A 101 6.08 0.86 4.09
CA THR A 101 7.25 1.72 4.33
C THR A 101 7.25 3.02 3.54
N GLY A 102 6.40 3.13 2.51
CA GLY A 102 6.39 4.26 1.58
C GLY A 102 7.58 4.26 0.61
N LYS A 103 8.46 3.26 0.63
CA LYS A 103 9.64 3.24 -0.26
C LYS A 103 9.23 2.94 -1.69
N ILE A 104 9.78 3.69 -2.65
CA ILE A 104 9.65 3.34 -4.07
C ILE A 104 10.40 2.02 -4.30
N VAL A 105 9.67 0.98 -4.70
CA VAL A 105 10.23 -0.35 -4.98
C VAL A 105 10.80 -0.37 -6.39
N TRP A 106 10.04 0.14 -7.36
CA TRP A 106 10.48 0.27 -8.73
C TRP A 106 9.72 1.37 -9.45
N LYS A 107 10.28 1.78 -10.59
CA LYS A 107 9.64 2.66 -11.58
C LYS A 107 9.85 2.06 -12.95
N LYS A 108 8.85 2.12 -13.81
CA LYS A 108 8.91 1.58 -15.16
C LYS A 108 8.37 2.57 -16.17
N THR A 109 9.17 2.92 -17.17
CA THR A 109 8.69 3.69 -18.32
C THR A 109 7.68 2.83 -19.10
N VAL A 110 6.45 3.33 -19.20
CA VAL A 110 5.37 2.70 -19.95
C VAL A 110 5.43 3.17 -21.41
N VAL A 111 5.62 4.48 -21.61
CA VAL A 111 5.77 5.07 -22.94
C VAL A 111 6.72 6.27 -22.88
N ARG A 112 7.53 6.42 -23.94
CA ARG A 112 8.32 7.61 -24.19
C ARG A 112 7.89 8.21 -25.52
N CYS A 113 7.31 9.40 -25.50
CA CYS A 113 6.84 10.11 -26.69
C CYS A 113 6.74 11.61 -26.41
N PRO A 114 6.73 12.47 -27.45
CA PRO A 114 6.49 13.90 -27.28
C PRO A 114 5.25 14.20 -26.40
N LEU A 115 5.28 15.31 -25.69
CA LEU A 115 4.15 15.74 -24.85
C LEU A 115 3.05 16.31 -25.75
N GLU A 116 1.79 15.95 -25.48
CA GLU A 116 0.65 16.51 -26.21
C GLU A 116 0.40 17.98 -25.82
N VAL A 117 -0.47 18.67 -26.55
CA VAL A 117 -1.05 19.91 -26.03
C VAL A 117 -2.04 19.52 -24.93
N LYS A 118 -1.85 20.04 -23.71
CA LYS A 118 -2.77 19.80 -22.59
C LYS A 118 -3.42 21.08 -22.08
N HIS A 119 -4.58 20.94 -21.46
CA HIS A 119 -5.19 22.00 -20.66
C HIS A 119 -4.34 22.26 -19.39
N GLN A 120 -4.36 23.49 -18.89
CA GLN A 120 -3.56 23.90 -17.71
C GLN A 120 -3.85 23.06 -16.47
N LEU A 121 -5.09 22.56 -16.33
CA LEU A 121 -5.54 21.76 -15.18
C LEU A 121 -5.20 20.25 -15.29
N ASN A 122 -4.63 19.80 -16.39
CA ASN A 122 -4.29 18.38 -16.60
C ASN A 122 -2.82 18.09 -16.33
N SER A 123 -2.47 16.82 -16.13
CA SER A 123 -1.10 16.31 -16.14
C SER A 123 -0.79 15.58 -17.45
N TYR A 124 0.50 15.28 -17.70
CA TYR A 124 0.94 14.41 -18.80
C TYR A 124 1.02 12.92 -18.43
N ALA A 125 0.79 12.60 -17.15
CA ALA A 125 0.68 11.25 -16.62
C ALA A 125 -0.68 10.62 -16.92
#